data_AF-A0A7J4NY32-F1
#
_entry.id   AF-A0A7J4NY32-F1
#
_cell.length_a   1.000
_cell.length_b   1.000
_cell.length_c   1.000
_cell.angle_alpha   90.00
_cell.angle_beta   90.00
_cell.angle_gamma   90.00
#
_symmetry.space_group_name_H-M   'P 1'
#
loop_
_entity.id
_entity.type
_entity.pdbx_description
1 polymer ?
#
loop_
_entity_poly.entity_id
_entity_poly.type
_entity_poly.pdbx_seq_one_letter_code
_entity_poly.pdbx_strand_id
1 'polypeptide(L)'
;RLLGAEVVRSPRKEVGGYTVTLTDAGISDPLFRDFPAAVPVFHWHSDMFKVSPGGRLLARGDPCPIQAYAWRNVRGVIFHLEIDHREADRWASAYPAELEAVGKTKAQVIEECRVREPEMKRLAERLVDNFLNLSG
;
A
#
# COMPACT_ATOMS: atom_id res chain seq x y z
N ARG A 1 -4.55 19.07 6.09
CA ARG A 1 -3.66 18.28 5.20
C ARG A 1 -3.05 19.20 4.15
N LEU A 2 -1.80 18.98 3.75
CA LEU A 2 -0.99 19.89 2.93
C LEU A 2 -1.54 20.17 1.51
N LEU A 3 -2.27 19.24 0.89
CA LEU A 3 -2.72 19.33 -0.51
C LEU A 3 -4.24 19.43 -0.70
N GLY A 4 -4.99 19.72 0.37
CA GLY A 4 -6.46 19.71 0.33
C GLY A 4 -7.09 18.32 0.11
N ALA A 5 -6.29 17.26 -0.02
CA ALA A 5 -6.77 15.89 -0.08
C ALA A 5 -7.50 15.52 1.21
N GLU A 6 -8.73 15.07 1.09
CA GLU A 6 -9.53 14.56 2.19
C GLU A 6 -9.12 13.11 2.50
N VAL A 7 -9.17 12.71 3.77
CA VAL A 7 -9.12 11.30 4.14
C VAL A 7 -10.48 10.98 4.67
N VAL A 8 -10.98 9.89 4.15
CA VAL A 8 -12.32 9.38 4.38
C VAL A 8 -12.18 7.94 4.82
N ARG A 9 -13.23 7.38 5.42
CA ARG A 9 -13.24 5.95 5.70
C ARG A 9 -13.10 5.17 4.39
N SER A 10 -12.22 4.17 4.40
CA SER A 10 -12.18 3.19 3.31
C SER A 10 -13.50 2.40 3.30
N PRO A 11 -13.99 1.94 2.13
CA PRO A 11 -15.19 1.10 2.07
C PRO A 11 -15.14 -0.11 3.01
N ARG A 12 -13.95 -0.70 3.18
CA ARG A 12 -13.65 -1.68 4.21
C ARG A 12 -12.21 -1.51 4.72
N LYS A 13 -12.00 -1.94 5.96
CA LYS A 13 -10.67 -2.05 6.58
C LYS A 13 -9.85 -3.14 5.88
N GLU A 14 -8.57 -2.87 5.66
CA GLU A 14 -7.61 -3.81 5.06
C GLU A 14 -6.48 -4.07 6.05
N VAL A 15 -6.35 -5.33 6.50
CA VAL A 15 -5.32 -5.80 7.43
C VAL A 15 -4.77 -7.13 6.91
N GLY A 16 -3.46 -7.21 6.68
CA GLY A 16 -2.79 -8.41 6.17
C GLY A 16 -2.28 -8.28 4.74
N GLY A 17 -2.12 -9.41 4.04
CA GLY A 17 -1.55 -9.45 2.69
C GLY A 17 -2.60 -9.33 1.59
N TYR A 18 -2.32 -8.47 0.62
CA TYR A 18 -3.21 -8.17 -0.52
C TYR A 18 -2.41 -8.06 -1.82
N THR A 19 -3.13 -7.78 -2.91
CA THR A 19 -2.55 -7.45 -4.21
C THR A 19 -3.20 -6.17 -4.71
N VAL A 20 -2.38 -5.16 -5.02
CA VAL A 20 -2.85 -3.92 -5.66
C VAL A 20 -2.52 -3.95 -7.14
N THR A 21 -3.36 -3.32 -7.95
CA THR A 21 -3.18 -3.26 -9.41
C THR A 21 -2.75 -1.86 -9.80
N LEU A 22 -1.63 -1.73 -10.50
CA LEU A 22 -1.23 -0.47 -11.12
C LEU A 22 -2.23 -0.08 -12.22
N THR A 23 -2.58 1.20 -12.27
CA THR A 23 -3.31 1.77 -13.41
C THR A 23 -2.34 2.04 -14.56
N ASP A 24 -2.83 2.38 -15.75
CA ASP A 24 -1.97 2.82 -16.87
C ASP A 24 -1.08 4.01 -16.47
N ALA A 25 -1.63 4.92 -15.64
CA ALA A 25 -0.90 6.05 -15.09
C ALA A 25 0.16 5.62 -14.06
N GLY A 26 -0.06 4.54 -13.33
CA GLY A 26 0.91 3.93 -12.41
C GLY A 26 2.02 3.19 -13.14
N ILE A 27 1.68 2.38 -14.14
CA ILE A 27 2.64 1.67 -15.00
C ILE A 27 3.60 2.67 -15.68
N SER A 28 3.09 3.83 -16.08
CA SER A 28 3.87 4.89 -16.70
C SER A 28 4.57 5.82 -15.70
N ASP A 29 4.29 5.74 -14.40
CA ASP A 29 4.88 6.63 -13.41
C ASP A 29 6.29 6.16 -13.03
N PRO A 30 7.31 7.04 -13.02
CA PRO A 30 8.67 6.59 -12.73
C PRO A 30 8.84 5.99 -11.34
N LEU A 31 7.97 6.31 -10.38
CA LEU A 31 7.98 5.69 -9.04
C LEU A 31 7.83 4.16 -9.12
N PHE A 32 7.02 3.66 -10.04
CA PHE A 32 6.71 2.23 -10.21
C PHE A 32 7.46 1.61 -11.40
N ARG A 33 8.56 2.23 -11.86
CA ARG A 33 9.43 1.63 -12.87
C ARG A 33 9.90 0.24 -12.40
N ASP A 34 9.80 -0.73 -13.31
CA ASP A 34 10.16 -2.15 -13.09
C ASP A 34 9.32 -2.87 -12.02
N PHE A 35 8.14 -2.34 -11.68
CA PHE A 35 7.15 -3.05 -10.89
C PHE A 35 6.29 -3.97 -11.79
N PRO A 36 5.81 -5.10 -11.26
CA PRO A 36 4.73 -5.85 -11.90
C PRO A 36 3.42 -5.04 -11.89
N ALA A 37 2.53 -5.30 -12.85
CA ALA A 37 1.21 -4.66 -12.89
C ALA A 37 0.34 -5.03 -11.67
N ALA A 38 0.52 -6.25 -11.15
CA ALA A 38 -0.09 -6.72 -9.90
C ALA A 38 0.98 -6.81 -8.81
N VAL A 39 0.88 -5.95 -7.81
CA VAL A 39 1.89 -5.73 -6.78
C VAL A 39 1.43 -6.41 -5.49
N PRO A 40 2.15 -7.42 -4.97
CA PRO A 40 1.86 -7.96 -3.65
C PRO A 40 2.26 -6.93 -2.58
N VAL A 41 1.37 -6.68 -1.64
CA VAL A 41 1.57 -5.68 -0.58
C VAL A 41 1.02 -6.15 0.75
N PHE A 42 1.38 -5.42 1.81
CA PHE A 42 0.78 -5.54 3.12
C PHE A 42 -0.05 -4.28 3.45
N HIS A 43 -1.23 -4.45 4.05
CA HIS A 43 -2.09 -3.36 4.50
C HIS A 43 -2.30 -3.41 6.00
N TRP A 44 -2.42 -2.22 6.59
CA TRP A 44 -2.91 -2.03 7.95
C TRP A 44 -3.63 -0.67 8.09
N HIS A 45 -4.79 -0.51 7.45
CA HIS A 45 -5.52 0.76 7.50
C HIS A 45 -7.05 0.60 7.45
N SER A 46 -7.76 1.59 7.98
CA SER A 46 -9.22 1.72 7.93
C SER A 46 -9.71 2.94 7.16
N ASP A 47 -8.79 3.82 6.80
CA ASP A 47 -9.07 5.05 6.08
C ASP A 47 -8.41 4.99 4.69
N MET A 48 -8.85 5.87 3.80
CA MET A 48 -8.25 6.09 2.49
C MET A 48 -8.20 7.60 2.20
N PHE A 49 -7.39 8.02 1.24
CA PHE A 49 -7.36 9.41 0.79
C PHE A 49 -8.13 9.58 -0.53
N LYS A 50 -8.66 10.78 -0.75
CA LYS A 50 -9.15 11.21 -2.08
C LYS A 50 -7.99 11.76 -2.89
N VAL A 51 -8.00 11.49 -4.19
CA VAL A 51 -7.09 12.12 -5.15
C VAL A 51 -7.58 13.56 -5.37
N SER A 52 -6.75 14.55 -4.99
CA SER A 52 -7.06 15.96 -5.25
C SER A 52 -7.24 16.24 -6.75
N PRO A 53 -8.03 17.26 -7.15
CA PRO A 53 -8.14 17.67 -8.56
C PRO A 53 -6.77 17.86 -9.22
N GLY A 54 -6.63 17.31 -10.43
CA GLY A 54 -5.36 17.26 -11.16
C GLY A 54 -4.39 16.16 -10.71
N GLY A 55 -4.76 15.35 -9.72
CA GLY A 55 -4.02 14.17 -9.32
C GLY A 55 -4.33 12.97 -10.23
N ARG A 56 -3.40 12.01 -10.27
CA ARG A 56 -3.55 10.75 -11.00
C ARG A 56 -3.58 9.59 -10.02
N LEU A 57 -4.55 8.70 -10.18
CA LEU A 57 -4.58 7.40 -9.49
C LEU A 57 -3.51 6.49 -10.09
N LEU A 58 -2.56 6.02 -9.28
CA LEU A 58 -1.46 5.17 -9.74
C LEU A 58 -1.72 3.70 -9.45
N ALA A 59 -2.37 3.39 -8.34
CA ALA A 59 -2.72 2.02 -7.97
C ALA A 59 -4.11 1.96 -7.33
N ARG A 60 -4.79 0.85 -7.59
CA ARG A 60 -6.12 0.54 -7.05
C ARG A 60 -6.13 -0.84 -6.38
N GLY A 61 -7.03 -1.02 -5.43
CA GLY A 61 -7.26 -2.30 -4.76
C GLY A 61 -8.76 -2.60 -4.65
N ASP A 62 -9.06 -3.74 -4.04
CA ASP A 62 -10.38 -4.13 -3.60
C ASP A 62 -10.19 -4.74 -2.20
N PRO A 63 -10.81 -4.18 -1.14
CA PRO A 63 -11.90 -3.19 -1.13
C PRO A 63 -11.55 -1.71 -1.24
N CYS A 64 -10.31 -1.27 -1.00
CA CYS A 64 -9.98 0.15 -1.11
C CYS A 64 -9.59 0.54 -2.54
N PRO A 65 -10.35 1.42 -3.23
CA PRO A 65 -10.12 1.74 -4.64
C PRO A 65 -8.88 2.61 -4.88
N ILE A 66 -8.32 3.23 -3.84
CA ILE A 66 -7.21 4.17 -3.95
C ILE A 66 -6.04 3.69 -3.10
N GLN A 67 -4.99 3.23 -3.77
CA GLN A 67 -3.83 2.64 -3.12
C GLN A 67 -2.56 3.46 -3.31
N ALA A 68 -2.46 4.20 -4.43
CA ALA A 68 -1.38 5.14 -4.68
C ALA A 68 -1.84 6.30 -5.58
N TYR A 69 -1.23 7.48 -5.42
CA TYR A 69 -1.52 8.65 -6.25
C TYR A 69 -0.28 9.49 -6.57
N ALA A 70 -0.38 10.26 -7.64
CA ALA A 70 0.54 11.33 -8.00
C ALA A 70 -0.18 12.67 -8.02
N TRP A 71 0.49 13.72 -7.55
CA TRP A 71 0.07 15.10 -7.75
C TRP A 71 1.30 15.99 -7.84
N ARG A 72 1.57 16.61 -9.00
CA ARG A 72 2.81 17.35 -9.26
C ARG A 72 4.06 16.49 -8.93
N ASN A 73 4.91 16.97 -8.04
CA ASN A 73 6.10 16.29 -7.51
C ASN A 73 5.81 15.41 -6.28
N VAL A 74 4.55 15.30 -5.85
CA VAL A 74 4.15 14.46 -4.71
C VAL A 74 3.70 13.10 -5.20
N ARG A 75 4.12 12.07 -4.48
CA ARG A 75 3.64 10.70 -4.61
C ARG A 75 3.22 10.21 -3.23
N GLY A 76 2.11 9.49 -3.16
CA GLY A 76 1.66 8.87 -1.93
C GLY A 76 1.19 7.44 -2.18
N VAL A 77 1.51 6.56 -1.24
CA VAL A 77 1.07 5.17 -1.16
C VAL A 77 0.46 4.93 0.23
N ILE A 78 -0.50 4.02 0.34
CA ILE A 78 -1.11 3.63 1.64
C ILE A 78 -0.73 2.21 2.08
N PHE A 79 -0.18 1.42 1.16
CA PHE A 79 0.31 0.10 1.46
C PHE A 79 1.73 0.11 2.00
N HIS A 80 2.09 -0.99 2.64
CA HIS A 80 3.40 -1.28 3.19
C HIS A 80 4.11 -2.32 2.31
N LEU A 81 5.35 -2.01 1.95
CA LEU A 81 6.30 -2.94 1.33
C LEU A 81 7.48 -3.24 2.24
N GLU A 82 7.68 -2.40 3.26
CA GLU A 82 8.80 -2.42 4.19
C GLU A 82 8.63 -3.45 5.32
N ILE A 83 7.41 -3.93 5.54
CA ILE A 83 7.03 -4.75 6.69
C ILE A 83 7.42 -6.21 6.47
N ASP A 84 8.07 -6.81 7.47
CA ASP A 84 8.34 -8.25 7.54
C ASP A 84 7.33 -9.02 8.42
N HIS A 85 7.39 -10.36 8.38
CA HIS A 85 6.48 -11.21 9.17
C HIS A 85 6.62 -11.03 10.69
N ARG A 86 7.77 -10.56 11.20
CA ARG A 86 8.00 -10.30 12.64
C ARG A 86 7.36 -8.99 13.07
N GLU A 87 7.37 -7.99 12.20
CA GLU A 87 6.63 -6.75 12.38
C GLU A 87 5.12 -6.98 12.29
N ALA A 88 4.67 -7.80 11.34
CA ALA A 88 3.27 -8.25 11.26
C ALA A 88 2.83 -8.97 12.55
N ASP A 89 3.67 -9.84 13.12
CA ASP A 89 3.44 -10.48 14.43
C ASP A 89 3.31 -9.45 15.55
N ARG A 90 4.24 -8.49 15.61
CA ARG A 90 4.21 -7.41 16.60
C ARG A 90 2.92 -6.59 16.51
N TRP A 91 2.51 -6.18 15.31
CA TRP A 91 1.29 -5.41 15.10
C TRP A 91 0.04 -6.22 15.45
N ALA A 92 -0.02 -7.49 15.04
CA ALA A 92 -1.13 -8.40 15.35
C ALA A 92 -1.27 -8.68 16.85
N SER A 93 -0.15 -8.69 17.58
CA SER A 93 -0.15 -8.84 19.03
C SER A 93 -0.62 -7.57 19.74
N ALA A 94 -0.23 -6.41 19.23
CA ALA A 94 -0.56 -5.12 19.83
C ALA A 94 -2.02 -4.70 19.57
N TYR A 95 -2.61 -5.11 18.45
CA TYR A 95 -3.92 -4.64 18.01
C TYR A 95 -4.88 -5.79 17.64
N PRO A 96 -5.25 -6.67 18.57
CA PRO A 96 -6.14 -7.81 18.28
C PRO A 96 -7.52 -7.39 17.77
N ALA A 97 -8.04 -6.23 18.19
CA ALA A 97 -9.32 -5.70 17.70
C ALA A 97 -9.30 -5.36 16.20
N GLU A 98 -8.14 -5.04 15.63
CA GLU A 98 -8.00 -4.81 14.18
C GLU A 98 -8.22 -6.08 13.38
N LEU A 99 -7.78 -7.22 13.93
CA LEU A 99 -7.90 -8.55 13.35
C LEU A 99 -9.35 -9.06 13.43
N GLU A 100 -9.98 -8.88 14.58
CA GLU A 100 -11.41 -9.20 14.77
C GLU A 100 -12.29 -8.45 13.77
N ALA A 101 -12.01 -7.15 13.55
CA ALA A 101 -12.76 -6.31 12.62
C ALA A 101 -12.70 -6.78 11.16
N VAL A 102 -11.70 -7.57 10.78
CA VAL A 102 -11.57 -8.17 9.44
C VAL A 102 -11.75 -9.69 9.43
N GLY A 103 -12.10 -10.29 10.57
CA GLY A 103 -12.31 -11.73 10.70
C GLY A 103 -11.07 -12.58 10.45
N LYS A 104 -9.87 -12.05 10.73
CA LYS A 104 -8.59 -12.76 10.55
C LYS A 104 -7.99 -13.16 11.88
N THR A 105 -7.32 -14.31 11.91
CA THR A 105 -6.45 -14.71 13.02
C THR A 105 -5.07 -14.09 12.86
N LYS A 106 -4.35 -13.97 13.98
CA LYS A 106 -2.95 -13.54 13.98
C LYS A 106 -2.07 -14.42 13.09
N ALA A 107 -2.25 -15.73 13.13
CA ALA A 107 -1.49 -16.68 12.31
C ALA A 107 -1.71 -16.43 10.81
N GLN A 108 -2.94 -16.14 10.38
CA GLN A 108 -3.24 -15.80 8.98
C GLN A 108 -2.51 -14.52 8.54
N VAL A 109 -2.56 -13.45 9.34
CA VAL A 109 -1.91 -12.17 8.99
C VAL A 109 -0.39 -12.33 8.87
N ILE A 110 0.24 -13.06 9.79
CA ILE A 110 1.68 -13.35 9.75
C ILE A 110 2.04 -14.15 8.50
N GLU A 111 1.27 -15.22 8.20
CA GLU A 111 1.52 -16.06 7.04
C GLU A 111 1.33 -15.30 5.73
N GLU A 112 0.27 -14.50 5.61
CA GLU A 112 0.01 -13.65 4.45
C GLU A 112 1.16 -12.66 4.17
N CYS A 113 1.78 -12.12 5.22
CA CYS A 113 2.98 -11.29 5.12
C CYS A 113 4.20 -12.13 4.69
N ARG A 114 4.47 -13.23 5.41
CA ARG A 114 5.63 -14.10 5.19
C ARG A 114 5.75 -14.61 3.76
N VAL A 115 4.64 -14.99 3.14
CA VAL A 115 4.64 -15.48 1.74
C VAL A 115 4.91 -14.39 0.71
N ARG A 116 4.66 -13.11 1.04
CA ARG A 116 4.87 -11.94 0.17
C ARG A 116 6.20 -11.24 0.42
N GLU A 117 6.76 -11.39 1.62
CA GLU A 117 7.93 -10.68 2.11
C GLU A 117 9.12 -10.64 1.13
N PRO A 118 9.53 -11.74 0.47
CA PRO A 118 10.67 -11.68 -0.44
C PRO A 118 10.46 -10.69 -1.60
N GLU A 119 9.26 -10.66 -2.16
CA GLU A 119 8.91 -9.78 -3.26
C GLU A 119 8.64 -8.36 -2.78
N MET A 120 7.96 -8.19 -1.64
CA MET A 120 7.74 -6.87 -1.04
C MET A 120 9.07 -6.18 -0.74
N LYS A 121 10.04 -6.90 -0.18
CA LYS A 121 11.38 -6.36 0.11
C LYS A 121 12.09 -5.89 -1.17
N ARG A 122 12.10 -6.71 -2.22
CA ARG A 122 12.67 -6.36 -3.52
C ARG A 122 12.03 -5.10 -4.10
N LEU A 123 10.71 -4.99 -3.97
CA LEU A 123 9.96 -3.85 -4.46
C LEU A 123 10.15 -2.61 -3.58
N ALA A 124 10.33 -2.75 -2.27
CA ALA A 124 10.64 -1.64 -1.37
C ALA A 124 11.98 -0.99 -1.75
N GLU A 125 13.02 -1.78 -1.97
CA GLU A 125 14.33 -1.31 -2.44
C GLU A 125 14.19 -0.58 -3.78
N ARG A 126 13.47 -1.17 -4.75
CA ARG A 126 13.21 -0.54 -6.05
C ARG A 126 12.40 0.76 -5.93
N LEU A 127 11.42 0.82 -5.02
CA LEU A 127 10.60 2.02 -4.78
C LEU A 127 11.47 3.19 -4.31
N VAL A 128 12.40 2.92 -3.39
CA VAL A 128 13.34 3.91 -2.87
C VAL A 128 14.30 4.38 -3.98
N ASP A 129 14.89 3.45 -4.73
CA ASP A 129 15.73 3.80 -5.89
C ASP A 129 14.99 4.69 -6.88
N ASN A 130 13.77 4.32 -7.25
CA ASN A 130 12.94 5.06 -8.17
C ASN A 130 12.59 6.45 -7.61
N PHE A 131 12.27 6.53 -6.32
CA PHE A 131 11.94 7.79 -5.65
C PHE A 131 13.13 8.76 -5.63
N LEU A 132 14.33 8.28 -5.31
CA LEU A 132 15.54 9.11 -5.30
C LEU A 132 15.85 9.67 -6.70
N ASN A 133 15.58 8.88 -7.75
CA ASN A 133 15.75 9.27 -9.14
C ASN A 133 14.64 10.18 -9.71
N LEU A 134 13.55 10.47 -8.95
CA LEU A 134 12.52 11.43 -9.38
C LEU A 134 13.01 12.89 -9.35
N SER A 135 14.10 13.15 -8.63
CA SER A 135 14.67 14.48 -8.38
C SER A 135 15.88 14.80 -9.27
N GLY A 136 16.26 13.87 -10.15
CA GLY A 136 17.38 14.01 -11.09
C GLY A 136 16.98 14.54 -12.46
#